data_AF-A0A2X2C709-F1
#
_entry.id   AF-A0A2X2C709-F1
#
_cell.length_a   1.000
_cell.length_b   1.000
_cell.length_c   1.000
_cell.angle_alpha   90.00
_cell.angle_beta   90.00
_cell.angle_gamma   90.00
#
_symmetry.space_group_name_H-M   'P 1'
#
loop_
_entity.id
_entity.type
_entity.pdbx_description
1 polymer ?
#
loop_
_entity_poly.entity_id
_entity_poly.type
_entity_poly.pdbx_seq_one_letter_code
_entity_poly.pdbx_strand_id
1 'polypeptide(L)'
;MIIFLNQHQSKPITLTPLTHNDCELLSNEAMINSSVSDNYIRNFDAVRKKLNLQCVKGERFVFFYGDKLQTNGLGRVFLAHCAKNEDNPFSYCDNYFYYSWKY
;
A
#
# COMPACT_ATOMS: atom_id res chain seq x y z
N MET A 1 -1.43 40.90 11.90
CA MET A 1 -0.98 39.50 11.77
C MET A 1 -2.05 38.76 10.98
N ILE A 2 -1.82 38.51 9.69
CA ILE A 2 -2.77 37.79 8.83
C ILE A 2 -2.42 36.30 8.92
N ILE A 3 -3.34 35.50 9.46
CA ILE A 3 -3.19 34.05 9.55
C ILE A 3 -3.69 33.46 8.23
N PHE A 4 -2.78 32.99 7.38
CA PHE A 4 -3.14 32.18 6.22
C PHE A 4 -3.47 30.77 6.72
N LEU A 5 -4.76 30.51 7.03
CA LEU A 5 -5.26 29.15 7.12
C LEU A 5 -5.31 28.61 5.69
N ASN A 6 -4.28 27.87 5.31
CA ASN A 6 -4.23 27.18 4.03
C ASN A 6 -5.35 26.12 4.04
N GLN A 7 -6.53 26.45 3.51
CA GLN A 7 -7.66 25.54 3.36
C GLN A 7 -7.40 24.54 2.23
N HIS A 8 -6.30 23.79 2.30
CA HIS A 8 -6.10 22.64 1.45
C HIS A 8 -7.11 21.57 1.87
N GLN A 9 -8.27 21.59 1.22
CA GLN A 9 -9.28 20.55 1.39
C GLN A 9 -8.68 19.21 0.95
N SER A 10 -8.58 18.26 1.89
CA SER A 10 -8.06 16.93 1.61
C SER A 10 -8.95 16.26 0.55
N LYS A 11 -8.35 15.81 -0.55
CA LYS A 11 -9.06 15.04 -1.56
C LYS A 11 -9.01 13.55 -1.20
N PRO A 12 -10.13 12.81 -1.27
CA PRO A 12 -10.11 11.37 -1.09
C PRO A 12 -9.25 10.73 -2.17
N ILE A 13 -8.49 9.70 -1.78
CA ILE A 13 -7.77 8.85 -2.72
C ILE A 13 -8.65 7.65 -3.08
N THR A 14 -8.69 7.30 -4.37
CA THR A 14 -9.35 6.08 -4.81
C THR A 14 -8.39 4.92 -4.65
N LEU A 15 -8.83 3.85 -3.99
CA LEU A 15 -8.08 2.61 -3.87
C LEU A 15 -8.61 1.58 -4.86
N THR A 16 -7.72 1.06 -5.69
CA THR A 16 -7.98 -0.01 -6.65
C THR A 16 -7.73 -1.35 -5.96
N PRO A 17 -8.73 -2.25 -5.86
CA PRO A 17 -8.53 -3.59 -5.33
C PRO A 17 -7.83 -4.49 -6.35
N LEU A 18 -6.90 -5.31 -5.86
CA LEU A 18 -6.21 -6.36 -6.62
C LEU A 18 -6.58 -7.73 -6.04
N THR A 19 -6.87 -8.68 -6.93
CA THR A 19 -7.03 -10.09 -6.54
C THR A 19 -5.66 -10.66 -6.16
N HIS A 20 -5.48 -11.04 -4.89
CA HIS A 20 -4.22 -11.59 -4.41
C HIS A 20 -4.39 -12.59 -3.25
N ASN A 21 -4.30 -13.90 -3.55
CA ASN A 21 -4.41 -14.97 -2.55
C ASN A 21 -5.65 -14.80 -1.64
N ASP A 22 -5.49 -15.02 -0.33
CA ASP A 22 -6.58 -15.02 0.64
C ASP A 22 -6.82 -13.66 1.31
N CYS A 23 -5.92 -12.67 1.16
CA CYS A 23 -6.08 -11.32 1.71
C CYS A 23 -6.45 -10.30 0.62
N GLU A 24 -6.90 -9.12 1.03
CA GLU A 24 -7.25 -8.06 0.10
C GLU A 24 -6.11 -7.06 -0.06
N LEU A 25 -5.65 -6.83 -1.29
CA LEU A 25 -4.59 -5.86 -1.60
C LEU A 25 -5.19 -4.63 -2.29
N LEU A 26 -4.88 -3.45 -1.76
CA LEU A 26 -5.35 -2.16 -2.28
C LEU A 26 -4.18 -1.29 -2.73
N SER A 27 -4.32 -0.71 -3.92
CA SER A 27 -3.36 0.22 -4.52
C SER A 27 -3.96 1.61 -4.73
N ASN A 28 -3.15 2.65 -4.63
CA ASN A 28 -3.51 3.99 -5.09
C ASN A 28 -3.20 4.24 -6.57
N GLU A 29 -2.58 3.27 -7.26
CA GLU A 29 -2.27 3.33 -8.68
C GLU A 29 -3.37 2.64 -9.50
N ALA A 30 -3.54 3.09 -10.74
CA ALA A 30 -4.41 2.42 -11.70
C ALA A 30 -3.69 1.19 -12.27
N MET A 31 -4.36 0.03 -12.23
CA MET A 31 -3.86 -1.21 -12.83
C MET A 31 -4.12 -1.21 -14.34
N ILE A 32 -3.34 -0.43 -15.08
CA ILE A 32 -3.55 -0.19 -16.52
C ILE A 32 -3.36 -1.43 -17.41
N ASN A 33 -2.64 -2.45 -16.93
CA ASN A 33 -2.48 -3.75 -17.58
C ASN A 33 -2.01 -4.82 -16.57
N SER A 34 -1.99 -6.09 -17.00
CA SER A 34 -1.59 -7.22 -16.17
C SER A 34 -0.14 -7.12 -15.69
N SER A 35 0.79 -6.65 -16.53
CA SER A 35 2.21 -6.53 -16.16
C SER A 35 2.44 -5.57 -14.97
N VAL A 36 1.70 -4.45 -14.95
CA VAL A 36 1.73 -3.50 -13.83
C VAL A 36 1.16 -4.14 -12.56
N SER A 37 0.01 -4.82 -12.67
CA SER A 37 -0.60 -5.56 -11.55
C SER A 37 0.34 -6.63 -10.99
N ASP A 38 0.95 -7.45 -11.86
CA ASP A 38 1.84 -8.53 -11.45
C ASP A 38 3.11 -7.99 -10.78
N ASN A 39 3.67 -6.88 -11.28
CA ASN A 39 4.82 -6.24 -10.66
C ASN A 39 4.47 -5.67 -9.29
N TYR A 40 3.32 -4.99 -9.19
CA TYR A 40 2.80 -4.45 -7.96
C TYR A 40 2.62 -5.56 -6.90
N ILE A 41 2.00 -6.68 -7.28
CA ILE A 41 1.82 -7.85 -6.41
C ILE A 41 3.17 -8.44 -5.97
N ARG A 42 4.14 -8.60 -6.88
CA ARG A 42 5.47 -9.11 -6.53
C ARG A 42 6.18 -8.22 -5.51
N ASN A 43 6.09 -6.91 -5.67
CA ASN A 43 6.69 -5.94 -4.76
C ASN A 43 6.01 -5.99 -3.38
N PHE A 44 4.69 -6.06 -3.36
CA PHE A 44 3.92 -6.28 -2.14
C PHE A 44 4.36 -7.54 -1.42
N ASP A 45 4.43 -8.68 -2.12
CA ASP A 45 4.82 -9.95 -1.54
C ASP A 45 6.25 -9.94 -0.97
N ALA A 46 7.18 -9.28 -1.65
CA ALA A 46 8.56 -9.16 -1.17
C ALA A 46 8.63 -8.43 0.17
N VAL A 47 7.89 -7.32 0.32
CA VAL A 47 7.84 -6.53 1.55
C VAL A 47 7.10 -7.28 2.65
N ARG A 48 5.92 -7.82 2.34
CA ARG A 48 5.09 -8.59 3.28
C ARG A 48 5.85 -9.76 3.89
N LYS A 49 6.53 -10.56 3.05
CA LYS A 49 7.34 -11.69 3.50
C LYS A 49 8.53 -11.25 4.36
N LYS A 50 9.18 -10.14 4.02
CA LYS A 50 10.29 -9.58 4.81
C LYS A 50 9.85 -9.12 6.20
N LEU A 51 8.63 -8.58 6.31
CA LEU A 51 8.00 -8.19 7.56
C LEU A 51 7.34 -9.38 8.29
N ASN A 52 7.43 -10.59 7.74
CA ASN A 52 6.79 -11.80 8.27
C ASN A 52 5.27 -11.65 8.49
N LEU A 53 4.60 -10.90 7.61
CA LEU A 53 3.16 -10.69 7.67
C LEU A 53 2.44 -11.78 6.88
N GLN A 54 1.39 -12.33 7.48
CA GLN A 54 0.53 -13.31 6.81
C GLN A 54 -0.41 -12.61 5.81
N CYS A 55 -1.00 -13.38 4.91
CA CYS A 55 -2.03 -12.90 3.99
C CYS A 55 -3.20 -13.86 4.13
N VAL A 56 -4.11 -13.55 5.04
CA VAL A 56 -5.26 -14.40 5.37
C VAL A 56 -6.59 -13.67 5.16
N LYS A 57 -7.67 -14.45 5.11
CA LYS A 57 -9.02 -13.94 4.87
C LYS A 57 -9.44 -12.93 5.94
N GLY A 58 -9.98 -11.79 5.49
CA GLY A 58 -10.44 -10.70 6.37
C GLY A 58 -9.36 -9.67 6.70
N GLU A 59 -8.11 -9.94 6.34
CA GLU A 59 -7.04 -8.94 6.40
C GLU A 59 -6.96 -8.16 5.10
N ARG A 60 -6.59 -6.89 5.24
CA ARG A 60 -6.49 -5.95 4.13
C ARG A 60 -5.18 -5.21 4.18
N PHE A 61 -4.56 -5.06 3.03
CA PHE A 61 -3.31 -4.33 2.88
C PHE A 61 -3.51 -3.12 1.99
N VAL A 62 -3.00 -1.97 2.43
CA VAL A 62 -2.82 -0.81 1.55
C VAL A 62 -1.34 -0.65 1.32
N PHE A 63 -0.92 -0.82 0.07
CA PHE A 63 0.49 -0.82 -0.27
C PHE A 63 0.81 0.35 -1.19
N PHE A 64 1.90 1.03 -0.88
CA PHE A 64 2.38 2.15 -1.65
C PHE A 64 3.87 1.99 -1.75
N TYR A 65 4.41 2.10 -2.95
CA TYR A 65 5.84 2.19 -3.12
C TYR A 65 6.11 3.33 -4.09
N GLY A 66 7.03 4.20 -3.69
CA GLY A 66 7.54 5.28 -4.51
C GLY A 66 9.01 5.04 -4.76
N ASP A 67 9.35 4.55 -5.94
CA ASP A 67 10.48 5.10 -6.68
C ASP A 67 10.37 4.88 -8.19
N LYS A 68 10.32 6.00 -8.90
CA LYS A 68 10.55 6.13 -10.34
C LYS A 68 12.06 6.21 -10.67
N LEU A 69 12.94 6.09 -9.68
CA LEU A 69 14.38 6.01 -9.88
C LEU A 69 14.79 4.57 -10.17
N GLN A 70 14.50 4.14 -11.40
CA GLN A 70 15.28 3.35 -12.38
C GLN A 70 16.31 2.28 -11.96
N THR A 71 16.57 2.00 -10.69
CA THR A 71 17.63 1.08 -10.26
C THR A 71 17.07 0.07 -9.27
N ASN A 72 16.57 -1.04 -9.80
CA ASN A 72 16.83 -2.37 -9.24
C ASN A 72 16.38 -2.69 -7.79
N GLY A 73 15.67 -1.81 -7.07
CA GLY A 73 15.21 -2.01 -5.69
C GLY A 73 13.90 -1.26 -5.39
N LEU A 74 13.22 -1.63 -4.31
CA LEU A 74 12.00 -0.95 -3.84
C LEU A 74 12.42 0.34 -3.13
N GLY A 75 12.00 1.52 -3.58
CA GLY A 75 12.37 2.77 -2.91
C GLY A 75 11.71 2.98 -1.55
N ARG A 76 11.06 4.13 -1.38
CA ARG A 76 10.24 4.39 -0.19
C ARG A 76 8.96 3.58 -0.27
N VAL A 77 8.79 2.67 0.68
CA VAL A 77 7.64 1.80 0.78
C VAL A 77 6.83 2.18 2.02
N PHE A 78 5.52 2.23 1.83
CA PHE A 78 4.54 2.28 2.90
C PHE A 78 3.59 1.09 2.74
N LEU A 79 3.38 0.36 3.83
CA LEU A 79 2.44 -0.75 3.91
C LEU A 79 1.58 -0.54 5.14
N ALA A 80 0.27 -0.51 4.97
CA ALA A 80 -0.70 -0.61 6.06
C ALA A 80 -1.28 -2.03 6.06
N HIS A 81 -1.24 -2.70 7.20
CA HIS A 81 -1.89 -3.99 7.44
C HIS A 81 -3.07 -3.75 8.37
N CYS A 82 -4.28 -3.93 7.84
CA CYS A 82 -5.51 -3.56 8.51
C CYS A 82 -6.38 -4.78 8.79
N ALA A 83 -6.93 -4.84 10.00
CA ALA A 83 -8.00 -5.77 10.34
C ALA A 83 -9.35 -5.15 9.99
N LYS A 84 -10.18 -5.90 9.27
CA LYS A 84 -11.58 -5.52 9.05
C LYS A 84 -12.36 -5.72 10.34
N ASN A 85 -13.03 -4.67 10.81
CA ASN A 85 -13.97 -4.77 11.92
C ASN A 85 -15.31 -4.18 11.50
N GLU A 86 -16.37 -5.01 11.56
CA GLU A 86 -17.73 -4.65 11.19
C GLU A 86 -17.80 -3.87 9.85
N ASP A 87 -18.34 -2.65 9.90
CA ASP A 87 -18.55 -1.76 8.75
C ASP A 87 -17.34 -0.85 8.44
N ASN A 88 -16.29 -0.88 9.28
CA ASN A 88 -15.10 -0.07 9.06
C ASN A 88 -13.91 -0.94 8.57
N PRO A 89 -13.59 -0.86 7.26
CA PRO A 89 -12.54 -1.67 6.66
C PRO A 89 -11.11 -1.29 7.05
N PHE A 90 -10.92 -0.15 7.72
CA PHE A 90 -9.61 0.39 8.12
C PHE A 90 -9.59 0.72 9.61
N SER A 91 -10.31 -0.07 10.41
CA SER A 91 -10.51 0.17 11.84
C SER A 91 -9.21 0.19 12.64
N TYR A 92 -8.36 -0.81 12.40
CA TYR A 92 -7.09 -0.99 13.09
C TYR A 92 -6.04 -1.34 12.06
N CYS A 93 -5.04 -0.47 11.89
CA CYS A 93 -3.99 -0.65 10.91
C CYS A 93 -2.61 -0.50 11.57
N ASP A 94 -1.79 -1.53 11.42
CA ASP A 94 -0.35 -1.43 11.64
C ASP A 94 0.30 -0.81 10.42
N ASN A 95 1.10 0.23 10.64
CA ASN A 95 1.72 1.03 9.58
C ASN A 95 3.23 0.79 9.53
N TYR A 96 3.71 0.32 8.39
CA TYR A 96 5.10 -0.01 8.15
C TYR A 96 5.69 0.97 7.14
N PHE A 97 6.70 1.73 7.56
CA PHE A 97 7.51 2.57 6.69
C PHE A 97 8.83 1.87 6.46
N TYR A 98 9.06 1.47 5.21
CA TYR A 98 10.22 0.68 4.84
C TYR A 98 11.03 1.38 3.75
N TYR A 99 12.33 1.45 3.94
CA TYR A 99 13.27 1.83 2.88
C TYR A 99 13.94 0.56 2.42
N SER A 100 13.65 0.09 1.21
CA SER A 100 14.49 -0.98 0.66
C SER A 100 15.72 -0.36 0.03
N TRP A 101 16.86 -0.78 0.54
CA TRP A 101 18.14 -0.59 -0.10
C TRP A 101 18.50 -1.95 -0.68
N LYS A 102 18.92 -1.98 -1.94
CA LYS A 102 19.68 -3.13 -2.43
C LYS A 102 21.00 -3.17 -1.66
N TYR A 103 21.33 -4.33 -1.09
CA TYR A 103 22.72 -4.75 -0.97
C TYR A 103 23.18 -5.24 -2.34
#